data_AF-A0A5B7I9H2-F1
#
_entry.id   AF-A0A5B7I9H2-F1
#
_cell.length_a   1.000
_cell.length_b   1.000
_cell.length_c   1.000
_cell.angle_alpha   90.00
_cell.angle_beta   90.00
_cell.angle_gamma   90.00
#
_symmetry.space_group_name_H-M   'P 1'
#
loop_
_entity.id
_entity.type
_entity.pdbx_description
1 polymer ?
#
loop_
_entity_poly.entity_id
_entity_poly.type
_entity_poly.pdbx_seq_one_letter_code
_entity_poly.pdbx_strand_id
1 'polypeptide(L)' 'MDNVVQWSKEVLQLTMVNRMDQWVEESTRYKGEEESSLVDLVFTKRPVPPPIILYLIPMGRSDHVTLEI' A
#
# COMPACT_ATOMS: atom_id res chain seq x y z
N MET A 1 16.89 -9.48 19.49
CA MET A 1 16.01 -10.26 18.58
C MET A 1 14.60 -9.70 18.53
N ASP A 2 14.34 -8.60 19.25
CA ASP A 2 13.01 -8.06 19.54
C ASP A 2 12.42 -7.24 18.39
N ASN A 3 13.30 -6.75 17.51
CA ASN A 3 12.92 -6.00 16.31
C ASN A 3 12.12 -6.83 15.31
N VAL A 4 12.48 -8.08 15.02
CA VAL A 4 11.78 -8.89 14.00
C VAL A 4 10.33 -9.19 14.40
N VAL A 5 10.10 -9.44 15.70
CA VAL A 5 8.77 -9.69 16.25
C VAL A 5 7.92 -8.42 16.24
N GLN A 6 8.53 -7.28 16.57
CA GLN A 6 7.86 -5.98 16.52
C GLN A 6 7.46 -5.60 15.09
N TRP A 7 8.37 -5.73 14.11
CA TRP A 7 8.09 -5.45 12.70
C TRP A 7 6.95 -6.32 12.15
N SER A 8 6.95 -7.61 12.48
CA SER A 8 5.87 -8.53 12.08
C SER A 8 4.50 -8.08 12.62
N LYS A 9 4.47 -7.55 13.85
CA LYS A 9 3.24 -7.05 14.49
C LYS A 9 2.77 -5.74 13.86
N GLU A 10 3.67 -4.80 13.61
CA GLU A 10 3.34 -3.52 12.98
C GLU A 10 2.82 -3.72 11.54
N VAL A 11 3.46 -4.60 10.76
CA VAL A 11 3.00 -4.96 9.40
C VAL A 11 1.64 -5.65 9.45
N LEU A 12 1.42 -6.56 10.40
CA LEU A 12 0.13 -7.22 10.58
C LEU A 12 -0.97 -6.23 10.95
N GLN A 13 -0.70 -5.29 11.86
CA GLN A 13 -1.64 -4.24 12.24
C GLN A 13 -1.95 -3.31 11.08
N LEU A 14 -0.94 -2.86 10.33
CA LEU A 14 -1.12 -2.01 9.16
C LEU A 14 -1.93 -2.72 8.06
N THR A 15 -1.67 -4.01 7.85
CA THR A 15 -2.45 -4.85 6.92
C THR A 15 -3.90 -4.97 7.38
N MET A 16 -4.15 -5.15 8.69
CA MET A 16 -5.50 -5.23 9.23
C MET A 16 -6.25 -3.91 9.08
N VAL A 17 -5.62 -2.75 9.34
CA VAL A 17 -6.25 -1.43 9.16
C VAL A 17 -6.56 -1.19 7.68
N ASN A 18 -5.56 -1.29 6.80
CA ASN A 18 -5.73 -1.00 5.37
C ASN A 18 -6.70 -1.98 4.67
N ARG A 19 -6.70 -3.27 5.05
CA ARG A 19 -7.59 -4.28 4.46
C ARG A 19 -9.04 -4.13 4.93
N MET A 20 -9.25 -3.71 6.18
CA MET A 20 -10.61 -3.54 6.73
C MET A 20 -11.25 -2.24 6.23
N ASP A 21 -10.46 -1.18 6.01
CA ASP A 21 -10.93 0.05 5.36
C ASP A 21 -11.25 -0.16 3.87
N GLN A 22 -10.68 -1.21 3.25
CA GLN A 22 -10.96 -1.64 1.87
C GLN A 22 -12.07 -2.70 1.77
N TRP A 23 -12.81 -2.99 2.84
CA TRP A 23 -13.99 -3.83 2.74
C TRP A 23 -15.08 -3.04 2.00
N VAL A 24 -15.02 -3.16 0.67
CA VAL A 24 -15.89 -2.51 -0.29
C VAL A 24 -17.36 -2.76 0.06
N GLU A 25 -18.08 -1.68 0.40
CA GLU A 25 -19.52 -1.69 0.68
C GLU A 25 -20.33 -2.06 -0.58
N GLU A 26 -19.79 -1.78 -1.78
CA GLU A 26 -20.35 -2.17 -3.09
C GLU A 26 -19.28 -2.07 -4.19
N SER A 27 -19.18 -3.05 -5.11
CA SER A 27 -18.18 -3.07 -6.20
C SER A 27 -18.26 -1.81 -7.10
N THR A 28 -17.54 -0.75 -6.74
CA THR A 28 -17.45 0.52 -7.50
C THR A 28 -16.66 0.38 -8.82
N ARG A 29 -15.89 -0.70 -8.97
CA ARG A 29 -15.09 -1.03 -10.16
C ARG A 29 -15.90 -1.04 -11.47
N TYR A 30 -17.21 -1.35 -11.41
CA TYR A 30 -18.09 -1.32 -12.60
C TYR A 30 -18.63 0.08 -12.92
N LYS A 31 -18.71 0.99 -11.93
CA LYS A 31 -19.23 2.35 -12.09
C LYS A 31 -18.14 3.37 -12.49
N GLY A 32 -16.86 2.99 -12.44
CA GLY A 32 -15.74 3.91 -12.69
C GLY A 32 -15.55 4.96 -11.58
N GLU A 33 -16.20 4.76 -10.44
CA GLU A 33 -16.15 5.60 -9.23
C GLU A 33 -15.19 5.00 -8.18
N GLU A 34 -14.38 4.00 -8.56
CA GLU A 34 -13.42 3.37 -7.66
C GLU A 34 -12.32 4.37 -7.30
N GLU A 35 -12.32 4.82 -6.04
CA GLU A 35 -11.25 5.65 -5.49
C GLU A 35 -9.94 4.87 -5.45
N SER A 36 -8.83 5.54 -5.77
CA SER A 36 -7.50 4.93 -5.73
C SER A 36 -7.16 4.48 -4.31
N SER A 37 -6.90 3.20 -4.14
CA SER A 37 -6.56 2.62 -2.84
C SER A 37 -5.04 2.59 -2.61
N LEU A 38 -4.59 3.00 -1.43
CA LEU A 38 -3.18 2.91 -1.01
C LEU A 38 -2.89 1.52 -0.43
N VAL A 39 -2.68 0.54 -1.32
CA VAL A 39 -2.36 -0.86 -0.96
C VAL A 39 -0.86 -1.17 -0.99
N ASP A 40 -0.08 -0.41 -1.75
CA ASP A 40 1.34 -0.66 -1.94
C ASP A 40 2.15 -0.07 -0.78
N LEU A 41 2.94 -0.92 -0.11
CA LEU A 41 3.70 -0.55 1.09
C LEU A 41 5.20 -0.65 0.83
N VAL A 42 5.92 0.43 1.12
CA VAL A 42 7.39 0.49 1.04
C VAL A 42 7.98 0.51 2.44
N PHE A 43 8.81 -0.48 2.77
CA PHE A 43 9.47 -0.57 4.07
C PHE A 43 10.97 -0.26 3.96
N THR A 44 11.49 0.56 4.87
CA THR A 44 12.91 0.86 4.98
C THR A 44 13.51 0.25 6.26
N LYS A 45 14.72 -0.28 6.17
CA LYS A 45 15.39 -0.92 7.32
C LYS A 45 15.83 0.07 8.41
N ARG A 46 15.92 1.36 8.09
CA ARG A 46 16.41 2.42 8.98
C ARG A 46 15.53 3.67 8.81
N PRO A 47 15.40 4.52 9.85
CA PRO A 47 14.75 5.82 9.73
C PRO A 47 15.66 6.74 8.90
N VAL A 48 15.54 6.63 7.59
CA VAL A 48 16.13 7.55 6.61
C VAL A 48 15.07 8.62 6.32
N PRO A 49 15.43 9.87 5.99
CA PRO A 49 14.47 10.83 5.45
C PRO A 49 13.63 10.17 4.36
N PRO A 50 12.30 10.39 4.31
CA PRO A 50 11.46 9.75 3.31
C PRO A 50 12.04 10.03 1.93
N PRO A 51 12.42 9.00 1.15
CA PRO A 51 12.81 9.22 -0.22
C PRO A 51 11.63 9.82 -0.99
N ILE A 52 11.92 10.58 -2.05
CA ILE A 52 10.88 11.09 -2.94
C ILE A 52 10.36 9.89 -3.73
N ILE A 53 9.16 9.43 -3.41
CA ILE A 53 8.53 8.31 -4.12
C ILE A 53 7.74 8.89 -5.31
N LEU A 54 8.07 8.42 -6.52
CA LEU A 54 7.34 8.74 -7.73
C LEU A 54 6.36 7.62 -8.06
N TYR A 55 5.14 8.01 -8.43
CA TYR A 55 4.10 7.10 -8.89
C TYR A 55 4.06 7.11 -10.41
N LEU A 56 4.52 6.03 -11.04
CA LEU A 56 4.47 5.86 -12.49
C LEU A 56 3.26 5.00 -12.87
N ILE A 57 2.50 5.42 -13.86
CA ILE A 57 1.36 4.66 -14.38
C ILE A 57 1.87 3.67 -15.44
N PRO A 58 1.83 2.35 -15.19
CA PRO A 58 2.27 1.36 -16.15
C PRO A 58 1.16 1.12 -17.18
N MET A 59 1.04 2.03 -18.15
CA MET A 59 0.00 2.01 -19.20
C MET A 59 -0.19 0.59 -19.78
N GLY A 60 -1.35 -0.01 -19.51
CA GLY A 60 -1.78 -1.29 -20.06
C GLY A 60 -1.05 -2.54 -19.55
N ARG A 61 -0.28 -2.43 -18.44
CA ARG A 61 0.47 -3.57 -17.87
C ARG A 61 -0.02 -4.04 -16.51
N SER A 62 -0.60 -3.15 -15.70
CA SER A 62 -1.00 -3.45 -14.32
C SER A 62 -2.12 -2.51 -13.89
N ASP A 63 -2.99 -2.96 -12.99
CA ASP A 63 -3.97 -2.16 -12.26
C ASP A 63 -3.34 -1.42 -11.05
N HIS A 64 -2.13 -1.81 -10.65
CA HIS A 64 -1.29 -1.09 -9.68
C HIS A 64 -0.34 -0.08 -10.33
N VAL A 65 -0.01 0.99 -9.59
CA VAL A 65 1.05 1.96 -9.94
C VAL A 65 2.43 1.40 -9.64
N THR A 66 3.44 1.84 -10.38
CA THR A 66 4.84 1.51 -10.08
C THR A 66 5.41 2.58 -9.15
N LEU A 67 5.98 2.15 -8.03
CA LEU A 67 6.68 3.02 -7.08
C LEU A 67 8.17 3.08 -7.44
N GLU A 68 8.67 4.26 -7.76
CA GLU A 68 10.09 4.53 -7.98
C GLU A 68 10.64 5.37 -6.81
N ILE A 69 11.80 5.00 -6.27
CA ILE A 69 12.40 5.53 -5.04
C ILE A 69 13.76 6.15 -5.35
#